data_AF-A0AA43XJX4-F1
#
_entry.id   AF-A0AA43XJX4-F1
#
_cell.length_a   1.000
_cell.length_b   1.000
_cell.length_c   1.000
_cell.angle_alpha   90.00
_cell.angle_beta   90.00
_cell.angle_gamma   90.00
#
_symmetry.space_group_name_H-M   'P 1'
#
loop_
_entity.id
_entity.type
_entity.pdbx_description
1 polymer ?
#
loop_
_entity_poly.entity_id
_entity_poly.type
_entity_poly.pdbx_seq_one_letter_code
_entity_poly.pdbx_strand_id
1 'polypeptide(L)'
;MNRYAFGYCIRQSFRSLSRNAWLALLTSGLIAISLIILGGFLLVTTNVNQFIHTLESNVEISVFLEEGVSASEVEAQIAGLEGVTEQTFVSKEEGLENFSRTMGDPTLLRDLEGEDNPLPDLIRVQVSEPEQVAVVAQTVGAYPEVELVDYGEELVTRLMQITSRLNALFLTLGVLIALGAVFLIVNIIRLSAVARQEEVVVMKYMGASNGYIRFPFLMEGMVMGWTGTVVAILALGMIYTQLASAFGQDSLILLFQPVTDMERLLPIFLGLMIMGTLMAGFGSFVSIRKYLKV
;
A
#
# COMPACT_ATOMS: atom_id res chain seq x y z
N MET A 1 16.78 -33.77 18.50
CA MET A 1 17.75 -33.94 17.39
C MET A 1 19.07 -33.36 17.84
N ASN A 2 20.16 -34.13 17.84
CA ASN A 2 21.46 -33.70 18.36
C ASN A 2 22.04 -32.55 17.50
N ARG A 3 22.78 -31.58 18.07
CA ARG A 3 23.28 -30.39 17.31
C ARG A 3 24.09 -30.76 16.06
N TYR A 4 24.80 -31.90 16.11
CA TYR A 4 25.56 -32.45 14.99
C TYR A 4 24.68 -33.04 13.87
N ALA A 5 23.52 -33.62 14.21
CA ALA A 5 22.56 -34.15 13.23
C ALA A 5 21.85 -33.03 12.46
N PHE A 6 21.56 -31.92 13.13
CA PHE A 6 20.98 -30.73 12.49
C PHE A 6 21.93 -30.09 11.47
N GLY A 7 23.21 -29.91 11.82
CA GLY A 7 24.23 -29.38 10.91
C GLY A 7 24.49 -30.29 9.70
N TYR A 8 24.46 -31.62 9.91
CA TYR A 8 24.57 -32.59 8.81
C TYR A 8 23.38 -32.49 7.85
N CYS A 9 22.15 -32.40 8.35
CA CYS A 9 20.96 -32.26 7.51
C CYS A 9 20.94 -30.97 6.70
N ILE A 10 21.40 -29.84 7.26
CA ILE A 10 21.54 -28.58 6.51
C ILE A 10 22.54 -28.77 5.37
N ARG A 11 23.73 -29.30 5.66
CA ARG A 11 24.76 -29.54 4.65
C ARG A 11 24.28 -30.49 3.56
N GLN A 12 23.52 -31.52 3.91
CA GLN A 12 22.91 -32.45 2.97
C GLN A 12 21.85 -31.78 2.10
N SER A 13 21.05 -30.87 2.65
CA SER A 13 20.03 -30.10 1.91
C SER A 13 20.67 -29.21 0.85
N PHE A 14 21.73 -28.47 1.22
CA PHE A 14 22.50 -27.66 0.27
C PHE A 14 23.19 -28.52 -0.81
N ARG A 15 23.70 -29.70 -0.45
CA ARG A 15 24.33 -30.62 -1.41
C ARG A 15 23.32 -31.25 -2.37
N SER A 16 22.09 -31.50 -1.92
CA SER A 16 20.97 -31.94 -2.74
C SER A 16 20.53 -30.87 -3.74
N LEU A 17 20.38 -29.63 -3.25
CA LEU A 17 20.13 -28.44 -4.08
C LEU A 17 21.21 -28.27 -5.15
N SER A 18 22.50 -28.37 -4.81
CA SER A 18 23.59 -28.22 -5.78
C SER A 18 23.61 -29.34 -6.83
N ARG A 19 23.22 -30.56 -6.48
CA ARG A 19 23.19 -31.69 -7.42
C ARG A 19 22.06 -31.55 -8.45
N ASN A 20 20.98 -30.89 -8.06
CA ASN A 20 19.79 -30.64 -8.89
C ASN A 20 19.53 -29.14 -9.04
N ALA A 21 20.60 -28.34 -9.19
CA ALA A 21 20.54 -26.88 -9.12
C ALA A 21 19.59 -26.29 -10.17
N TRP A 22 19.49 -26.91 -11.34
CA TRP A 22 18.59 -26.48 -12.40
C TRP A 22 17.12 -26.48 -11.96
N LEU A 23 16.64 -27.59 -11.39
CA LEU A 23 15.25 -27.71 -10.91
C LEU A 23 14.96 -26.76 -9.74
N ALA A 24 15.95 -26.56 -8.86
CA ALA A 24 15.84 -25.62 -7.75
C ALA A 24 15.76 -24.17 -8.24
N LEU A 25 16.58 -23.79 -9.22
CA LEU A 25 16.55 -22.47 -9.85
C LEU A 25 15.24 -22.21 -10.57
N LEU A 26 14.73 -23.18 -11.35
CA LEU A 26 13.42 -23.07 -12.00
C LEU A 26 12.30 -22.90 -10.99
N THR A 27 12.31 -23.70 -9.92
CA THR A 27 11.32 -23.61 -8.84
C THR A 27 11.37 -22.25 -8.15
N SER A 28 12.57 -21.78 -7.81
CA SER A 28 12.81 -20.46 -7.22
C SER A 28 12.36 -19.33 -8.15
N GLY A 29 12.58 -19.46 -9.47
CA GLY A 29 12.14 -18.49 -10.47
C GLY A 29 10.61 -18.41 -10.59
N LEU A 30 9.92 -19.55 -10.59
CA LEU A 30 8.44 -19.58 -10.61
C LEU A 30 7.84 -19.00 -9.32
N ILE A 31 8.47 -19.25 -8.17
CA ILE A 31 8.12 -18.61 -6.90
C ILE A 31 8.33 -17.10 -7.00
N ALA A 32 9.47 -16.67 -7.56
CA ALA A 32 9.78 -15.26 -7.75
C ALA A 32 8.71 -14.56 -8.62
N ILE A 33 8.33 -15.16 -9.75
CA ILE A 33 7.27 -14.61 -10.63
C ILE A 33 5.94 -14.47 -9.87
N SER A 34 5.56 -15.48 -9.08
CA SER A 34 4.33 -15.44 -8.29
C SER A 34 4.35 -14.29 -7.25
N LEU A 35 5.50 -14.07 -6.61
CA LEU A 35 5.69 -13.00 -5.63
C LEU A 35 5.85 -11.62 -6.28
N ILE A 36 6.40 -11.53 -7.49
CA ILE A 36 6.47 -10.28 -8.27
C ILE A 36 5.05 -9.80 -8.60
N ILE A 37 4.14 -10.70 -9.00
CA ILE A 37 2.75 -10.34 -9.28
C ILE A 37 2.07 -9.81 -8.01
N LEU A 38 2.20 -10.50 -6.89
CA LEU A 38 1.62 -10.05 -5.62
C LEU A 38 2.26 -8.74 -5.13
N GLY A 39 3.59 -8.66 -5.12
CA GLY A 39 4.31 -7.48 -4.66
C GLY A 39 4.05 -6.27 -5.54
N GLY A 40 4.02 -6.46 -6.86
CA GLY A 40 3.64 -5.42 -7.82
C GLY A 40 2.23 -4.91 -7.58
N PHE A 41 1.27 -5.81 -7.32
CA PHE A 41 -0.08 -5.41 -6.93
C PHE A 41 -0.10 -4.56 -5.66
N LEU A 42 0.59 -5.00 -4.60
CA LEU A 42 0.68 -4.24 -3.34
C LEU A 42 1.32 -2.86 -3.53
N LEU A 43 2.36 -2.75 -4.36
CA LEU A 43 2.99 -1.48 -4.70
C LEU A 43 2.01 -0.56 -5.46
N VAL A 44 1.27 -1.09 -6.43
CA VAL A 44 0.26 -0.33 -7.18
C VAL A 44 -0.83 0.17 -6.24
N THR A 45 -1.40 -0.70 -5.39
CA THR A 45 -2.41 -0.30 -4.40
C THR A 45 -1.90 0.79 -3.47
N THR A 46 -0.66 0.67 -2.99
CA THR A 46 -0.05 1.68 -2.09
C THR A 46 0.09 3.04 -2.79
N ASN A 47 0.49 3.05 -4.06
CA ASN A 47 0.62 4.29 -4.83
C ASN A 47 -0.75 4.90 -5.18
N VAL A 48 -1.75 4.08 -5.53
CA VAL A 48 -3.11 4.57 -5.77
C VAL A 48 -3.70 5.17 -4.49
N ASN A 49 -3.49 4.53 -3.34
CA ASN A 49 -3.95 5.07 -2.07
C ASN A 49 -3.24 6.38 -1.72
N GLN A 50 -1.93 6.49 -1.94
CA GLN A 50 -1.21 7.77 -1.78
C GLN A 50 -1.80 8.86 -2.67
N PHE A 51 -2.07 8.54 -3.94
CA PHE A 51 -2.66 9.49 -4.88
C PHE A 51 -4.05 9.96 -4.42
N ILE A 52 -4.89 9.03 -3.96
CA ILE A 52 -6.22 9.37 -3.43
C ILE A 52 -6.09 10.24 -2.17
N HIS A 53 -5.21 9.90 -1.23
CA HIS A 53 -4.96 10.71 -0.04
C HIS A 53 -4.53 12.14 -0.40
N THR A 54 -3.64 12.32 -1.37
CA THR A 54 -3.24 13.66 -1.84
C THR A 54 -4.42 14.43 -2.44
N LEU A 55 -5.31 13.77 -3.17
CA LEU A 55 -6.51 14.44 -3.70
C LEU A 55 -7.48 14.84 -2.59
N GLU A 56 -7.66 13.97 -1.61
CA GLU A 56 -8.54 14.21 -0.46
C GLU A 56 -8.00 15.30 0.47
N SER A 57 -6.69 15.37 0.70
CA SER A 57 -6.06 16.39 1.57
C SER A 57 -6.01 17.78 0.94
N ASN A 58 -6.22 17.91 -0.38
CA ASN A 58 -6.34 19.20 -1.06
C ASN A 58 -7.75 19.82 -0.94
N VAL A 59 -8.68 19.16 -0.24
CA VAL A 59 -9.98 19.73 0.06
C VAL A 59 -9.84 20.82 1.13
N GLU A 60 -10.14 22.06 0.76
CA GLU A 60 -10.19 23.21 1.67
C GLU A 60 -11.60 23.37 2.25
N ILE A 61 -11.69 23.63 3.56
CA ILE A 61 -12.93 24.02 4.23
C ILE A 61 -13.01 25.55 4.20
N SER A 62 -14.04 26.11 3.58
CA SER A 62 -14.33 27.54 3.59
C SER A 62 -15.28 27.86 4.73
N VAL A 63 -14.82 28.68 5.68
CA VAL A 63 -15.59 29.11 6.85
C VAL A 63 -15.95 30.57 6.66
N PHE A 64 -17.22 30.87 6.39
CA PHE A 64 -17.73 32.23 6.23
C PHE A 64 -18.08 32.82 7.60
N LEU A 65 -17.59 34.03 7.87
CA LEU A 65 -17.75 34.71 9.15
C LEU A 65 -18.98 35.62 9.14
N GLU A 66 -19.64 35.74 10.29
CA GLU A 66 -20.71 36.72 10.51
C GLU A 66 -20.19 38.17 10.37
N GLU A 67 -21.06 39.09 9.95
CA GLU A 67 -20.69 40.50 9.75
C GLU A 67 -20.21 41.16 11.06
N GLY A 68 -19.04 41.81 11.00
CA GLY A 68 -18.49 42.57 12.13
C GLY A 68 -17.71 41.76 13.17
N VAL A 69 -17.48 40.47 12.92
CA VAL A 69 -16.64 39.59 13.74
C VAL A 69 -15.15 39.83 13.47
N SER A 70 -14.31 39.77 14.51
CA SER A 70 -12.85 39.77 14.34
C SER A 70 -12.36 38.37 13.97
N ALA A 71 -11.82 38.21 12.75
CA ALA A 71 -11.27 36.95 12.26
C ALA A 71 -10.19 36.35 13.19
N SER A 72 -9.42 37.19 13.89
CA SER A 72 -8.34 36.76 14.79
C SER A 72 -8.82 35.87 15.93
N GLU A 73 -10.04 36.05 16.43
CA GLU A 73 -10.57 35.22 17.53
C GLU A 73 -10.97 33.84 17.02
N VAL A 74 -11.55 33.78 15.82
CA VAL A 74 -11.98 32.54 15.18
C VAL A 74 -10.77 31.73 14.68
N GLU A 75 -9.76 32.37 14.09
CA GLU A 75 -8.50 31.72 13.71
C GLU A 75 -7.82 31.04 14.91
N ALA A 76 -7.80 31.69 16.07
CA ALA A 76 -7.20 31.10 17.27
C ALA A 76 -7.96 29.86 17.76
N GLN A 77 -9.29 29.85 17.64
CA GLN A 77 -10.12 28.70 18.00
C GLN A 77 -9.93 27.54 17.01
N ILE A 78 -9.88 27.83 15.71
CA ILE A 78 -9.66 26.83 14.65
C ILE A 78 -8.25 26.25 14.74
N ALA A 79 -7.23 27.06 15.05
CA ALA A 79 -5.85 26.60 15.27
C ALA A 79 -5.70 25.57 16.39
N GLY A 80 -6.61 25.61 17.37
CA GLY A 80 -6.61 24.68 18.50
C GLY A 80 -7.24 23.32 18.17
N LEU A 81 -7.87 23.16 17.00
CA LEU A 81 -8.52 21.91 16.61
C LEU A 81 -7.50 20.87 16.15
N GLU A 82 -7.67 19.65 16.63
CA GLU A 82 -6.86 18.51 16.21
C GLU A 82 -7.13 18.20 14.73
N GLY A 83 -6.05 18.13 13.94
CA GLY A 83 -6.14 17.85 12.51
C GLY A 83 -6.12 19.07 11.60
N VAL A 84 -6.10 20.30 12.12
CA VAL A 84 -5.90 21.51 11.30
C VAL A 84 -4.41 21.68 11.00
N THR A 85 -4.08 21.86 9.71
CA THR A 85 -2.70 21.98 9.22
C THR A 85 -2.36 23.40 8.81
N GLU A 86 -3.28 24.07 8.10
CA GLU A 86 -3.10 25.42 7.57
C GLU A 86 -4.41 26.19 7.65
N GLN A 87 -4.28 27.51 7.87
CA GLN A 87 -5.39 28.44 7.95
C GLN A 87 -5.01 29.71 7.21
N THR A 88 -5.91 30.19 6.35
CA THR A 88 -5.69 31.40 5.57
C THR A 88 -6.94 32.27 5.63
N PHE A 89 -6.82 33.43 6.26
CA PHE A 89 -7.83 34.47 6.17
C PHE A 89 -7.84 35.08 4.77
N VAL A 90 -9.04 35.20 4.20
CA VAL A 90 -9.29 35.84 2.90
C VAL A 90 -10.37 36.89 3.14
N SER A 91 -10.02 38.16 2.92
CA SER A 91 -11.01 39.24 3.06
C SER A 91 -12.06 39.16 1.96
N LYS A 92 -13.23 39.75 2.17
CA LYS A 92 -14.28 39.83 1.16
C LYS A 92 -13.82 40.43 -0.18
N GLU A 93 -12.90 41.39 -0.16
CA GLU A 93 -12.33 41.98 -1.37
C GLU A 93 -11.42 40.98 -2.10
N GLU A 94 -10.56 40.27 -1.37
CA GLU A 94 -9.68 39.24 -1.93
C GLU A 94 -10.48 38.02 -2.43
N GLY A 95 -11.56 37.66 -1.73
CA GLY A 95 -12.51 36.63 -2.14
C GLY A 95 -13.18 36.95 -3.48
N LEU A 96 -13.62 38.20 -3.66
CA LEU A 96 -14.21 38.66 -4.92
C LEU A 96 -13.19 38.65 -6.06
N GLU A 97 -11.95 39.07 -5.80
CA GLU A 97 -10.87 39.03 -6.78
C GLU A 97 -10.54 37.59 -7.21
N ASN A 98 -10.45 36.67 -6.25
CA ASN A 98 -10.20 35.26 -6.52
C ASN A 98 -11.35 34.63 -7.32
N PHE A 99 -12.60 34.91 -6.96
CA PHE A 99 -13.78 34.43 -7.68
C PHE A 99 -13.82 34.94 -9.13
N SER A 100 -13.48 36.22 -9.32
CA SER A 100 -13.35 36.88 -10.62
C SER A 100 -12.30 36.22 -11.52
N ARG A 101 -11.14 35.87 -10.95
CA ARG A 101 -10.11 35.11 -11.69
C ARG A 101 -10.58 33.71 -12.09
N THR A 102 -11.32 33.00 -11.21
CA THR A 102 -11.82 31.65 -11.50
C THR A 102 -12.89 31.64 -12.59
N MET A 103 -13.75 32.67 -12.65
CA MET A 103 -14.76 32.82 -13.71
C MET A 103 -14.18 33.23 -15.07
N GLY A 104 -12.95 33.76 -15.11
CA GLY A 104 -12.25 34.11 -16.34
C GLY A 104 -12.75 35.38 -17.05
N ASP A 105 -13.74 36.09 -16.48
CA ASP A 105 -14.22 37.38 -16.96
C ASP A 105 -14.34 38.39 -15.80
N PRO A 106 -13.33 39.25 -15.61
CA PRO A 106 -13.33 40.23 -14.53
C PRO A 106 -14.32 41.37 -14.72
N THR A 107 -14.99 41.48 -15.88
CA THR A 107 -15.97 42.54 -16.12
C THR A 107 -17.34 42.25 -15.53
N LEU A 108 -17.67 40.97 -15.28
CA LEU A 108 -18.98 40.55 -14.77
C LEU A 108 -19.21 40.88 -13.29
N LEU A 109 -18.15 41.20 -12.54
CA LEU A 109 -18.20 41.36 -11.09
C LEU A 109 -17.79 42.77 -10.63
N ARG A 110 -17.50 43.69 -11.57
CA ARG A 110 -17.08 45.07 -11.23
C ARG A 110 -18.15 45.86 -10.50
N ASP A 111 -19.42 45.56 -10.78
CA ASP A 111 -20.57 46.19 -10.12
C ASP A 111 -20.78 45.69 -8.68
N LEU A 112 -20.02 44.68 -8.24
CA LEU A 112 -20.03 44.12 -6.89
C LEU A 112 -18.78 44.51 -6.07
N GLU A 113 -17.94 45.41 -6.59
CA GLU A 113 -16.77 45.92 -5.87
C GLU A 113 -17.18 47.01 -4.86
N GLY A 114 -16.48 47.09 -3.71
CA GLY A 114 -16.69 48.15 -2.72
C GLY A 114 -17.86 47.88 -1.76
N GLU A 115 -18.76 48.85 -1.58
CA GLU A 115 -19.89 48.74 -0.63
C GLU A 115 -20.98 47.77 -1.08
N ASP A 116 -21.01 47.41 -2.37
CA ASP A 116 -21.98 46.48 -2.96
C ASP A 116 -21.50 45.01 -2.96
N ASN A 117 -20.36 44.71 -2.31
CA ASN A 117 -19.81 43.35 -2.24
C ASN A 117 -20.67 42.45 -1.34
N PRO A 118 -21.34 41.42 -1.89
CA PRO A 118 -22.20 40.53 -1.11
C PRO A 118 -21.43 39.43 -0.38
N LEU A 119 -20.10 39.33 -0.56
CA LEU A 119 -19.29 38.27 0.05
C LEU A 119 -18.92 38.63 1.50
N PRO A 120 -19.06 37.69 2.45
CA PRO A 120 -18.49 37.83 3.78
C PRO A 120 -16.99 37.52 3.77
N ASP A 121 -16.31 37.91 4.85
CA ASP A 121 -14.94 37.46 5.10
C ASP A 121 -14.92 35.94 5.34
N LEU A 122 -13.88 35.25 4.88
CA LEU A 122 -13.78 33.79 5.03
C LEU A 122 -12.41 33.35 5.54
N ILE A 123 -12.41 32.24 6.27
CA ILE A 123 -11.20 31.53 6.69
C ILE A 123 -11.17 30.21 5.93
N ARG A 124 -10.10 29.98 5.16
CA ARG A 124 -9.82 28.68 4.55
C ARG A 124 -9.05 27.81 5.53
N VAL A 125 -9.54 26.61 5.77
CA VAL A 125 -8.94 25.66 6.71
C VAL A 125 -8.59 24.40 5.94
N GLN A 126 -7.32 23.99 6.02
CA GLN A 126 -6.85 22.73 5.46
C GLN A 126 -6.58 21.73 6.58
N VAL A 127 -7.12 20.52 6.45
CA VAL A 127 -6.97 19.44 7.43
C VAL A 127 -5.97 18.39 6.97
N SER A 128 -5.30 17.77 7.93
CA SER A 128 -4.23 16.80 7.68
C SER A 128 -4.75 15.48 7.16
N GLU A 129 -5.89 15.02 7.68
CA GLU A 129 -6.49 13.76 7.31
C GLU A 129 -7.86 13.97 6.66
N PRO A 130 -8.13 13.34 5.51
CA PRO A 130 -9.42 13.40 4.81
C PRO A 130 -10.64 13.09 5.69
N GLU A 131 -10.46 12.14 6.61
CA GLU A 131 -11.51 11.66 7.49
C GLU A 131 -11.94 12.73 8.52
N GLN A 132 -11.09 13.72 8.76
CA GLN A 132 -11.33 14.82 9.71
C GLN A 132 -12.08 16.00 9.09
N VAL A 133 -12.14 16.10 7.75
CA VAL A 133 -12.79 17.22 7.03
C VAL A 133 -14.21 17.47 7.55
N ALA A 134 -15.05 16.42 7.56
CA ALA A 134 -16.45 16.53 7.99
C ALA A 134 -16.58 16.85 9.49
N VAL A 135 -15.69 16.32 10.33
CA VAL A 135 -15.71 16.55 11.78
C VAL A 135 -15.31 17.99 12.10
N VAL A 136 -14.25 18.49 11.47
CA VAL A 136 -13.78 19.87 11.63
C VAL A 136 -14.83 20.84 11.09
N ALA A 137 -15.39 20.59 9.90
CA ALA A 137 -16.42 21.44 9.33
C ALA A 137 -17.67 21.53 10.23
N GLN A 138 -18.12 20.40 10.79
CA GLN A 138 -19.27 20.38 11.71
C GLN A 138 -18.96 21.07 13.05
N THR A 139 -17.72 20.96 13.54
CA THR A 139 -17.29 21.61 14.79
C THR A 139 -17.23 23.13 14.63
N VAL A 140 -16.60 23.60 13.54
CA VAL A 140 -16.48 25.03 13.24
C VAL A 140 -17.82 25.65 12.90
N GLY A 141 -18.70 24.93 12.20
CA GLY A 141 -20.06 25.39 11.89
C GLY A 141 -20.98 25.52 13.10
N ALA A 142 -20.55 25.06 14.29
CA ALA A 142 -21.27 25.27 15.55
C ALA A 142 -20.85 26.54 16.29
N TYR A 143 -19.83 27.26 15.80
CA TYR A 143 -19.37 28.51 16.42
C TYR A 143 -20.36 29.65 16.13
N PRO A 144 -20.72 30.46 17.15
CA PRO A 144 -21.67 31.56 16.96
C PRO A 144 -21.13 32.69 16.06
N GLU A 145 -19.82 32.74 15.83
CA GLU A 145 -19.14 33.70 14.96
C GLU A 145 -19.14 33.30 13.47
N VAL A 146 -19.63 32.10 13.15
CA VAL A 146 -19.60 31.50 11.81
C VAL A 146 -21.00 31.49 11.20
N GLU A 147 -21.15 32.08 10.02
CA GLU A 147 -22.41 32.13 9.29
C GLU A 147 -22.67 30.81 8.53
N LEU A 148 -21.65 30.34 7.81
CA LEU A 148 -21.74 29.15 6.97
C LEU A 148 -20.39 28.46 6.86
N VAL A 149 -20.38 27.13 6.85
CA VAL A 149 -19.21 26.34 6.50
C VAL A 149 -19.49 25.58 5.21
N ASP A 150 -18.69 25.84 4.18
CA ASP A 150 -18.74 25.13 2.90
C ASP A 150 -17.42 24.41 2.66
N TYR A 151 -17.50 23.09 2.52
CA TYR A 151 -16.38 22.24 2.15
C TYR A 151 -16.73 21.36 0.94
N GLY A 152 -17.80 21.70 0.21
CA GLY A 152 -18.32 20.87 -0.87
C GLY A 152 -18.77 19.50 -0.37
N GLU A 153 -19.60 19.46 0.68
CA GLU A 153 -20.04 18.24 1.38
C GLU A 153 -20.44 17.10 0.41
N GLU A 154 -21.23 17.40 -0.62
CA GLU A 154 -21.66 16.39 -1.59
C GLU A 154 -20.48 15.80 -2.37
N LEU A 155 -19.55 16.64 -2.82
CA LEU A 155 -18.37 16.22 -3.57
C LEU A 155 -17.42 15.41 -2.69
N VAL A 156 -17.14 15.88 -1.48
CA VAL A 156 -16.28 15.19 -0.50
C VAL A 156 -16.89 13.86 -0.11
N THR A 157 -18.18 13.83 0.25
CA THR A 157 -18.88 12.60 0.60
C THR A 157 -18.87 11.61 -0.56
N ARG A 158 -19.09 12.08 -1.79
CA ARG A 158 -19.05 11.22 -2.99
C ARG A 158 -17.64 10.67 -3.23
N LEU A 159 -16.63 11.50 -3.02
CA LEU A 159 -15.23 11.11 -3.18
C LEU A 159 -14.84 10.06 -2.12
N MET A 160 -15.16 10.26 -0.84
CA MET A 160 -14.96 9.27 0.22
C MET A 160 -15.71 7.95 -0.03
N GLN A 161 -16.93 8.02 -0.57
CA GLN A 161 -17.68 6.82 -0.99
C GLN A 161 -17.01 6.06 -2.14
N ILE A 162 -16.40 6.77 -3.09
CA ILE A 162 -15.63 6.15 -4.17
C ILE A 162 -14.34 5.53 -3.60
N THR A 163 -13.59 6.27 -2.78
CA THR A 163 -12.36 5.81 -2.13
C THR A 163 -12.60 4.54 -1.31
N SER A 164 -13.62 4.53 -0.46
CA SER A 164 -13.97 3.35 0.36
C SER A 164 -14.32 2.13 -0.50
N ARG A 165 -15.05 2.30 -1.61
CA ARG A 165 -15.35 1.22 -2.56
C ARG A 165 -14.10 0.72 -3.29
N LEU A 166 -13.20 1.61 -3.68
CA LEU A 166 -11.91 1.25 -4.29
C LEU A 166 -11.02 0.49 -3.31
N ASN A 167 -10.93 0.95 -2.06
CA ASN A 167 -10.20 0.26 -1.00
C ASN A 167 -10.76 -1.15 -0.75
N ALA A 168 -12.09 -1.31 -0.69
CA ALA A 168 -12.71 -2.62 -0.59
C ALA A 168 -12.41 -3.52 -1.81
N LEU A 169 -12.41 -2.95 -3.02
CA LEU A 169 -12.05 -3.67 -4.24
C LEU A 169 -10.58 -4.11 -4.24
N PHE A 170 -9.64 -3.23 -3.87
CA PHE A 170 -8.22 -3.57 -3.79
C PHE A 170 -7.94 -4.60 -2.69
N LEU A 171 -8.63 -4.51 -1.54
CA LEU A 171 -8.51 -5.50 -0.48
C LEU A 171 -8.98 -6.88 -0.96
N THR A 172 -10.16 -6.96 -1.57
CA THR A 172 -10.69 -8.23 -2.09
C THR A 172 -9.80 -8.84 -3.18
N LEU A 173 -9.35 -8.02 -4.13
CA LEU A 173 -8.43 -8.44 -5.18
C LEU A 173 -7.06 -8.85 -4.61
N GLY A 174 -6.55 -8.12 -3.63
CA GLY A 174 -5.29 -8.43 -2.94
C GLY A 174 -5.33 -9.76 -2.22
N VAL A 175 -6.43 -10.06 -1.51
CA VAL A 175 -6.65 -11.37 -0.88
C VAL A 175 -6.68 -12.48 -1.93
N LEU A 176 -7.38 -12.29 -3.04
CA LEU A 176 -7.44 -13.28 -4.13
C LEU A 176 -6.06 -13.54 -4.75
N ILE A 177 -5.30 -12.49 -5.03
CA ILE A 177 -3.94 -12.60 -5.59
C ILE A 177 -3.00 -13.27 -4.58
N ALA A 178 -3.10 -12.93 -3.29
CA ALA A 178 -2.30 -13.56 -2.25
C ALA A 178 -2.61 -15.06 -2.12
N LEU A 179 -3.89 -15.44 -2.09
CA LEU A 179 -4.31 -16.84 -2.10
C LEU A 179 -3.83 -17.56 -3.37
N GLY A 180 -3.93 -16.92 -4.53
CA GLY A 180 -3.41 -17.42 -5.79
C GLY A 180 -1.89 -17.66 -5.75
N ALA A 181 -1.12 -16.71 -5.22
CA ALA A 181 0.32 -16.83 -5.05
C ALA A 181 0.69 -17.98 -4.11
N VAL A 182 0.01 -18.10 -2.96
CA VAL A 182 0.20 -19.23 -2.03
C VAL A 182 -0.13 -20.55 -2.72
N PHE A 183 -1.24 -20.63 -3.44
CA PHE A 183 -1.66 -21.82 -4.17
C PHE A 183 -0.63 -22.21 -5.23
N LEU A 184 -0.10 -21.25 -6.00
CA LEU A 184 0.95 -21.49 -6.98
C LEU A 184 2.23 -22.01 -6.30
N ILE A 185 2.70 -21.35 -5.23
CA ILE A 185 3.89 -21.77 -4.49
C ILE A 185 3.75 -23.22 -4.00
N VAL A 186 2.64 -23.55 -3.34
CA VAL A 186 2.38 -24.90 -2.82
C VAL A 186 2.36 -25.93 -3.96
N ASN A 187 1.75 -25.60 -5.10
CA ASN A 187 1.67 -26.50 -6.25
C ASN A 187 3.02 -26.71 -6.95
N ILE A 188 3.81 -25.65 -7.13
CA ILE A 188 5.15 -25.75 -7.71
C ILE A 188 6.03 -26.64 -6.83
N ILE A 189 6.01 -26.42 -5.52
CA ILE A 189 6.76 -27.24 -4.57
C ILE A 189 6.27 -28.69 -4.59
N ARG A 190 4.96 -28.92 -4.70
CA ARG A 190 4.41 -30.27 -4.82
C ARG A 190 4.92 -30.98 -6.07
N LEU A 191 4.89 -30.32 -7.22
CA LEU A 191 5.41 -30.88 -8.48
C LEU A 191 6.90 -31.18 -8.38
N SER A 192 7.67 -30.28 -7.78
CA SER A 192 9.11 -30.47 -7.52
C SER A 192 9.37 -31.67 -6.60
N ALA A 193 8.54 -31.86 -5.56
CA ALA A 193 8.63 -33.02 -4.67
C ALA A 193 8.27 -34.34 -5.38
N VAL A 194 7.26 -34.35 -6.26
CA VAL A 194 6.89 -35.53 -7.07
C VAL A 194 8.03 -35.95 -7.98
N ALA A 195 8.73 -34.99 -8.62
CA ALA A 195 9.88 -35.28 -9.47
C ALA A 195 11.03 -35.98 -8.72
N ARG A 196 11.02 -35.96 -7.39
CA ARG A 196 12.03 -36.57 -6.51
C ARG A 196 11.48 -37.72 -5.65
N GLN A 197 10.31 -38.25 -6.00
CA GLN A 197 9.66 -39.31 -5.22
C GLN A 197 10.52 -40.59 -5.12
N GLU A 198 11.32 -40.90 -6.15
CA GLU A 198 12.18 -42.08 -6.14
C GLU A 198 13.26 -42.01 -5.05
N GLU A 199 13.85 -40.82 -4.83
CA GLU A 199 14.82 -40.61 -3.75
C GLU A 199 14.17 -40.83 -2.37
N VAL A 200 12.93 -40.38 -2.20
CA VAL A 200 12.14 -40.58 -0.96
C VAL A 200 11.86 -42.07 -0.71
N VAL A 201 11.49 -42.80 -1.76
CA VAL A 201 11.18 -44.24 -1.70
C VAL A 201 12.44 -45.04 -1.33
N VAL A 202 13.59 -44.76 -1.96
CA VAL A 202 14.86 -45.44 -1.63
C VAL A 202 15.23 -45.21 -0.17
N MET A 203 15.16 -43.97 0.33
CA MET A 203 15.44 -43.67 1.75
C MET A 203 14.48 -44.41 2.69
N LYS A 204 13.22 -44.58 2.30
CA LYS A 204 12.22 -45.30 3.08
C LYS A 204 12.54 -46.80 3.17
N TYR A 205 12.94 -47.43 2.07
CA TYR A 205 13.36 -48.85 2.06
C TYR A 205 14.64 -49.10 2.86
N MET A 206 15.52 -48.10 2.99
CA MET A 206 16.70 -48.18 3.86
C MET A 206 16.37 -48.01 5.37
N GLY A 207 15.09 -47.90 5.75
CA GLY A 207 14.66 -47.78 7.14
C GLY A 207 14.76 -46.37 7.71
N ALA A 208 14.88 -45.33 6.88
CA ALA A 208 14.95 -43.96 7.37
C ALA A 208 13.63 -43.53 8.05
N SER A 209 13.75 -42.83 9.19
CA SER A 209 12.59 -42.32 9.91
C SER A 209 11.86 -41.23 9.11
N ASN A 210 10.54 -41.10 9.29
CA ASN A 210 9.73 -40.08 8.60
C ASN A 210 10.25 -38.65 8.85
N GLY A 211 10.78 -38.36 10.04
CA GLY A 211 11.37 -37.06 10.37
C GLY A 211 12.69 -36.81 9.64
N TYR A 212 13.54 -37.83 9.53
CA TYR A 212 14.80 -37.75 8.79
C TYR A 212 14.58 -37.50 7.30
N ILE A 213 13.51 -38.05 6.72
CA ILE A 213 13.14 -37.80 5.32
C ILE A 213 12.50 -36.40 5.17
N ARG A 214 11.62 -35.95 6.08
CA ARG A 214 10.92 -34.66 5.92
C ARG A 214 11.82 -33.44 6.06
N PHE A 215 12.76 -33.48 7.00
CA PHE A 215 13.51 -32.29 7.37
C PHE A 215 14.36 -31.70 6.21
N PRO A 216 15.12 -32.50 5.43
CA PRO A 216 15.89 -31.99 4.30
C PRO A 216 15.02 -31.29 3.25
N PHE A 217 13.86 -31.85 2.94
CA PHE A 217 12.96 -31.24 1.96
C PHE A 217 12.26 -29.99 2.49
N LEU A 218 11.91 -29.95 3.79
CA LEU A 218 11.40 -28.72 4.40
C LEU A 218 12.43 -27.59 4.26
N MET A 219 13.69 -27.85 4.60
CA MET A 219 14.78 -26.88 4.43
C MET A 219 14.98 -26.49 2.96
N GLU A 220 14.92 -27.45 2.04
CA GLU A 220 15.02 -27.17 0.61
C GLU A 220 13.90 -26.26 0.11
N GLY A 221 12.66 -26.51 0.51
CA GLY A 221 11.51 -25.66 0.22
C GLY A 221 11.69 -24.24 0.77
N MET A 222 12.15 -24.11 2.01
CA MET A 222 12.44 -22.81 2.62
C MET A 222 13.56 -22.06 1.88
N VAL A 223 14.64 -22.74 1.48
CA VAL A 223 15.73 -22.13 0.71
C VAL A 223 15.24 -21.66 -0.65
N MET A 224 14.48 -22.48 -1.39
CA MET A 224 13.90 -22.08 -2.68
C MET A 224 12.91 -20.92 -2.55
N GLY A 225 12.11 -20.91 -1.48
CA GLY A 225 11.20 -19.80 -1.16
C GLY A 225 11.95 -18.52 -0.84
N TRP A 226 13.00 -18.62 -0.02
CA TRP A 226 13.85 -17.49 0.32
C TRP A 226 14.58 -16.92 -0.89
N THR A 227 15.26 -17.77 -1.69
CA THR A 227 15.95 -17.31 -2.91
C THR A 227 14.97 -16.71 -3.91
N GLY A 228 13.79 -17.32 -4.08
CA GLY A 228 12.75 -16.81 -4.97
C GLY A 228 12.25 -15.44 -4.53
N THR A 229 12.09 -15.24 -3.22
CA THR A 229 11.66 -13.95 -2.69
C THR A 229 12.75 -12.88 -2.80
N VAL A 230 14.02 -13.23 -2.54
CA VAL A 230 15.14 -12.30 -2.74
C VAL A 230 15.18 -11.82 -4.19
N VAL A 231 15.06 -12.74 -5.16
CA VAL A 231 14.99 -12.38 -6.58
C VAL A 231 13.78 -11.50 -6.88
N ALA A 232 12.61 -11.82 -6.33
CA ALA A 232 11.41 -11.01 -6.50
C ALA A 232 11.57 -9.58 -5.96
N ILE A 233 12.11 -9.42 -4.75
CA ILE A 233 12.34 -8.11 -4.13
C ILE A 233 13.36 -7.30 -4.95
N LEU A 234 14.45 -7.92 -5.40
CA LEU A 234 15.43 -7.24 -6.25
C LEU A 234 14.83 -6.80 -7.58
N ALA A 235 14.04 -7.66 -8.22
CA ALA A 235 13.36 -7.35 -9.47
C ALA A 235 12.33 -6.22 -9.28
N LEU A 236 11.48 -6.30 -8.24
CA LEU A 236 10.51 -5.26 -7.90
C LEU A 236 11.21 -3.94 -7.57
N GLY A 237 12.27 -3.96 -6.77
CA GLY A 237 13.05 -2.77 -6.44
C GLY A 237 13.65 -2.11 -7.68
N MET A 238 14.21 -2.90 -8.60
CA MET A 238 14.76 -2.39 -9.86
C MET A 238 13.67 -1.81 -10.77
N ILE A 239 12.55 -2.50 -10.93
CA ILE A 239 11.41 -2.02 -11.72
C ILE A 239 10.89 -0.71 -11.12
N TYR A 240 10.76 -0.66 -9.80
CA TYR A 240 10.20 0.48 -9.09
C TYR A 240 11.09 1.73 -9.17
N THR A 241 12.42 1.58 -9.00
CA THR A 241 13.34 2.72 -9.12
C THR A 241 13.40 3.26 -10.55
N GLN A 242 13.37 2.38 -11.56
CA GLN A 242 13.27 2.78 -12.96
C GLN A 242 11.99 3.57 -13.23
N LEU A 243 10.84 3.05 -12.77
CA LEU A 243 9.55 3.73 -12.92
C LEU A 243 9.56 5.10 -12.22
N ALA A 244 10.03 5.16 -10.98
CA ALA A 244 10.08 6.41 -10.22
C ALA A 244 10.98 7.46 -10.90
N SER A 245 12.12 7.04 -11.47
CA SER A 245 13.01 7.94 -12.20
C SER A 245 12.42 8.45 -13.53
N ALA A 246 11.53 7.68 -14.16
CA ALA A 246 10.83 8.09 -15.38
C ALA A 246 9.73 9.12 -15.07
N PHE A 247 8.94 8.89 -14.01
CA PHE A 247 7.89 9.81 -13.59
C PHE A 247 8.42 11.14 -13.02
N GLY A 248 9.61 11.15 -12.42
CA GLY A 248 10.22 12.37 -11.88
C GLY A 248 10.75 13.38 -12.90
N GLN A 249 10.81 13.02 -14.20
CA GLN A 249 11.35 13.90 -15.25
C GLN A 249 10.28 14.75 -15.95
N ASP A 250 9.00 14.36 -15.89
CA ASP A 250 7.90 15.07 -16.55
C ASP A 250 7.12 15.94 -15.57
N SER A 251 7.17 17.26 -15.78
CA SER A 251 6.52 18.29 -14.94
C SER A 251 4.99 18.23 -14.92
N LEU A 252 4.36 17.49 -15.83
CA LEU A 252 2.90 17.30 -15.88
C LEU A 252 2.39 16.23 -14.91
N ILE A 253 3.28 15.46 -14.25
CA ILE A 253 2.93 14.33 -13.37
C ILE A 253 3.18 14.67 -11.88
N LEU A 254 3.25 15.96 -11.53
CA LEU A 254 3.51 16.42 -10.15
C LEU A 254 2.50 15.91 -9.11
N LEU A 255 1.27 15.59 -9.54
CA LEU A 255 0.24 15.00 -8.68
C LEU A 255 0.47 13.51 -8.36
N PHE A 256 1.24 12.79 -9.18
CA PHE A 256 1.55 11.37 -8.97
C PHE A 256 3.00 11.23 -8.50
N GLN A 257 3.22 11.43 -7.21
CA GLN A 257 4.51 11.16 -6.57
C GLN A 257 4.55 9.69 -6.15
N PRO A 258 5.43 8.87 -6.74
CA PRO A 258 5.57 7.47 -6.33
C PRO A 258 6.00 7.41 -4.86
N VAL A 259 5.44 6.48 -4.11
CA VAL A 259 5.82 6.28 -2.69
C VAL A 259 7.26 5.80 -2.63
N THR A 260 8.20 6.66 -2.25
CA THR A 260 9.62 6.32 -2.10
C THR A 260 10.00 6.05 -0.65
N ASP A 261 9.10 6.32 0.29
CA ASP A 261 9.32 6.14 1.72
C ASP A 261 9.59 4.68 2.08
N MET A 262 10.80 4.42 2.56
CA MET A 262 11.21 3.08 2.97
C MET A 262 10.33 2.56 4.11
N GLU A 263 9.79 3.43 4.97
CA GLU A 263 8.90 3.04 6.06
C GLU A 263 7.62 2.37 5.57
N ARG A 264 7.11 2.78 4.40
CA ARG A 264 5.90 2.20 3.79
C ARG A 264 6.21 0.98 2.92
N LEU A 265 7.38 0.94 2.30
CA LEU A 265 7.80 -0.16 1.44
C LEU A 265 8.36 -1.37 2.21
N LEU A 266 9.04 -1.13 3.33
CA LEU A 266 9.70 -2.17 4.12
C LEU A 266 8.73 -3.25 4.64
N PRO A 267 7.53 -2.92 5.17
CA PRO A 267 6.54 -3.93 5.58
C PRO A 267 6.11 -4.84 4.43
N ILE A 268 5.98 -4.30 3.21
CA ILE A 268 5.60 -5.07 2.02
C ILE A 268 6.69 -6.08 1.69
N PHE A 269 7.95 -5.64 1.60
CA PHE A 269 9.06 -6.54 1.28
C PHE A 269 9.31 -7.61 2.36
N LEU A 270 9.20 -7.23 3.64
CA LEU A 270 9.27 -8.19 4.74
C LEU A 270 8.10 -9.18 4.70
N GLY A 271 6.89 -8.69 4.43
CA GLY A 271 5.69 -9.52 4.28
C GLY A 271 5.86 -10.56 3.17
N LEU A 272 6.37 -10.14 2.00
CA LEU A 272 6.68 -11.06 0.90
C LEU A 272 7.75 -12.08 1.31
N MET A 273 8.83 -11.67 1.98
CA MET A 273 9.90 -12.58 2.41
C MET A 273 9.41 -13.63 3.40
N ILE A 274 8.62 -13.23 4.39
CA ILE A 274 8.02 -14.14 5.36
C ILE A 274 7.07 -15.09 4.65
N MET A 275 6.16 -14.55 3.82
CA MET A 275 5.15 -15.36 3.14
C MET A 275 5.80 -16.35 2.16
N GLY A 276 6.72 -15.92 1.31
CA GLY A 276 7.39 -16.77 0.33
C GLY A 276 8.19 -17.91 0.99
N THR A 277 8.94 -17.60 2.05
CA THR A 277 9.75 -18.60 2.77
C THR A 277 8.87 -19.61 3.52
N LEU A 278 7.87 -19.12 4.27
CA LEU A 278 7.01 -19.98 5.08
C LEU A 278 6.09 -20.84 4.21
N MET A 279 5.51 -20.29 3.15
CA MET A 279 4.58 -21.02 2.27
C MET A 279 5.31 -22.06 1.43
N ALA A 280 6.55 -21.79 0.99
CA ALA A 280 7.36 -22.79 0.31
C ALA A 280 7.78 -23.93 1.25
N GLY A 281 8.18 -23.61 2.49
CA GLY A 281 8.45 -24.62 3.52
C GLY A 281 7.22 -25.47 3.86
N PHE A 282 6.08 -24.82 4.08
CA PHE A 282 4.81 -25.49 4.36
C PHE A 282 4.37 -26.39 3.19
N GLY A 283 4.43 -25.88 1.96
CA GLY A 283 4.14 -26.63 0.75
C GLY A 283 5.01 -27.88 0.63
N SER A 284 6.29 -27.79 0.98
CA SER A 284 7.22 -28.92 0.97
C SER A 284 6.85 -29.98 2.02
N PHE A 285 6.55 -29.53 3.25
CA PHE A 285 6.13 -30.41 4.33
C PHE A 285 4.86 -31.20 4.00
N VAL A 286 3.85 -30.53 3.43
CA VAL A 286 2.58 -31.16 3.04
C VAL A 286 2.78 -32.16 1.90
N SER A 287 3.61 -31.81 0.91
CA SER A 287 3.79 -32.62 -0.30
C SER A 287 4.39 -34.00 -0.02
N ILE A 288 5.32 -34.12 0.92
CA ILE A 288 6.01 -35.39 1.21
C ILE A 288 5.21 -36.31 2.12
N ARG A 289 4.22 -35.78 2.86
CA ARG A 289 3.40 -36.57 3.79
C ARG A 289 2.75 -37.78 3.13
N LYS A 290 2.33 -37.66 1.87
CA LYS A 290 1.68 -38.74 1.11
C LYS A 290 2.65 -39.88 0.76
N TYR A 291 3.91 -39.56 0.48
CA TYR A 291 4.94 -40.51 0.04
C TYR A 291 5.63 -41.27 1.19
N LEU A 292 5.30 -40.92 2.44
CA LEU A 292 5.83 -41.59 3.63
C LEU A 292 4.94 -42.73 4.15
N LYS A 293 3.78 -42.95 3.52
CA LYS A 293 2.84 -44.03 3.83
C LYS A 293 3.10 -45.27 2.95
N VAL A 294 4.36 -45.67 2.89
CA VAL A 294 4.81 -46.93 2.27
C VAL A 294 5.40 -47.80 3.37
#